data_AF-A0A9E5VU71-F1
#
_entry.id   AF-A0A9E5VU71-F1
#
_cell.length_a   1.000
_cell.length_b   1.000
_cell.length_c   1.000
_cell.angle_alpha   90.00
_cell.angle_beta   90.00
_cell.angle_gamma   90.00
#
_symmetry.space_group_name_H-M   'P 1'
#
loop_
_entity.id
_entity.type
_entity.pdbx_description
1 polymer ?
#
loop_
_entity_poly.entity_id
_entity_poly.type
_entity_poly.pdbx_seq_one_letter_code
_entity_poly.pdbx_strand_id
1 'polypeptide(L)'
;MKCEDARPFITGAIDGELDPEQQRALDEHLAGCDRCRREMDQLMRLTNELAHMGFREPSDEELDRYWCGVYNRLERRLGWVLIAAGATVALLGAVFCLIDSLDGDSWPVLVLKIGGVALAGGLAVLFVSVLRERLAVCRSDPYSTRVKR
;
A
#
# COMPACT_ATOMS: atom_id res chain seq x y z
N MET A 1 6.64 -44.68 -15.25
CA MET A 1 7.58 -43.53 -15.40
C MET A 1 8.91 -43.82 -14.74
N LYS A 2 9.96 -43.04 -15.01
CA LYS A 2 11.23 -43.11 -14.27
C LYS A 2 11.17 -42.22 -13.02
N CYS A 3 12.05 -42.48 -12.06
CA CYS A 3 12.11 -41.70 -10.81
C CYS A 3 12.41 -40.21 -11.05
N GLU A 4 13.13 -39.87 -12.12
CA GLU A 4 13.43 -38.48 -12.51
C GLU A 4 12.17 -37.71 -12.92
N ASP A 5 11.26 -38.37 -13.62
CA ASP A 5 9.99 -37.79 -14.09
C ASP A 5 8.95 -37.74 -12.95
N ALA A 6 9.08 -38.59 -11.93
CA ALA A 6 8.16 -38.65 -10.80
C ALA A 6 8.27 -37.47 -9.84
N ARG A 7 9.46 -36.87 -9.71
CA ARG A 7 9.71 -35.75 -8.79
C ARG A 7 8.79 -34.55 -8.96
N PRO A 8 8.63 -33.98 -10.18
CA PRO A 8 7.70 -32.87 -10.37
C PRO A 8 6.25 -33.28 -10.06
N PHE A 9 5.87 -34.54 -10.31
CA PHE A 9 4.54 -35.03 -9.99
C PHE A 9 4.34 -35.16 -8.48
N ILE A 10 5.37 -35.56 -7.72
CA ILE A 10 5.33 -35.59 -6.25
C ILE A 10 5.04 -34.20 -5.69
N THR A 11 5.77 -33.17 -6.13
CA THR A 11 5.54 -31.79 -5.66
C THR A 11 4.15 -31.29 -6.08
N GLY A 12 3.78 -31.45 -7.34
CA GLY A 12 2.45 -31.05 -7.84
C GLY A 12 1.30 -31.77 -7.13
N ALA A 13 1.49 -33.02 -6.70
CA ALA A 13 0.49 -33.75 -5.93
C ALA A 13 0.30 -33.17 -4.52
N ILE A 14 1.38 -32.69 -3.88
CA ILE A 14 1.32 -32.03 -2.57
C ILE A 14 0.61 -30.68 -2.67
N ASP A 15 0.83 -29.95 -3.77
CA ASP A 15 0.20 -28.65 -4.02
C ASP A 15 -1.24 -28.78 -4.60
N GLY A 16 -1.68 -29.99 -4.97
CA GLY A 16 -3.00 -30.25 -5.52
C GLY A 16 -3.17 -29.85 -6.99
N GLU A 17 -2.07 -29.76 -7.73
CA GLU A 17 -2.01 -29.27 -9.12
C GLU A 17 -2.08 -30.39 -10.18
N LEU A 18 -2.15 -31.66 -9.78
CA LEU A 18 -2.16 -32.78 -10.73
C LEU A 18 -3.53 -33.06 -11.35
N ASP A 19 -3.50 -33.34 -12.64
CA ASP A 19 -4.64 -33.84 -13.40
C ASP A 19 -4.94 -35.31 -13.00
N PRO A 20 -6.17 -35.82 -13.22
CA PRO A 20 -6.50 -37.22 -12.90
C PRO A 20 -5.63 -38.26 -13.61
N GLU A 21 -5.12 -37.95 -14.81
CA GLU A 21 -4.22 -38.83 -15.56
C GLU A 21 -2.81 -38.85 -14.96
N GLN A 22 -2.30 -37.68 -14.56
CA GLN A 22 -1.01 -37.54 -13.90
C GLN A 22 -1.01 -38.19 -12.52
N GLN A 23 -2.11 -38.05 -11.77
CA GLN A 23 -2.31 -38.68 -10.47
C GLN A 23 -2.24 -40.21 -10.59
N ARG A 24 -2.95 -40.80 -11.56
CA ARG A 24 -2.90 -42.25 -11.81
C ARG A 24 -1.51 -42.74 -12.18
N ALA A 25 -0.81 -42.00 -13.04
CA ALA A 25 0.55 -42.34 -13.43
C ALA A 25 1.50 -42.31 -12.21
N LEU A 26 1.34 -41.32 -11.32
CA LEU A 26 2.08 -41.21 -10.08
C LEU A 26 1.78 -42.37 -9.12
N ASP A 27 0.50 -42.69 -8.91
CA ASP A 27 0.07 -43.77 -8.03
C ASP A 27 0.63 -45.13 -8.48
N GLU A 28 0.61 -45.41 -9.78
CA GLU A 28 1.20 -46.63 -10.35
C GLU A 28 2.71 -46.70 -10.10
N HIS A 29 3.41 -45.57 -10.21
CA HIS A 29 4.85 -45.51 -9.92
C HIS A 29 5.15 -45.69 -8.42
N LEU A 30 4.35 -45.07 -7.56
CA LEU A 30 4.49 -45.18 -6.11
C LEU A 30 4.25 -46.62 -5.65
N ALA A 31 3.32 -47.36 -6.26
CA ALA A 31 3.10 -48.78 -5.97
C ALA A 31 4.37 -49.63 -6.17
N GLY A 32 5.19 -49.31 -7.18
CA GLY A 32 6.41 -50.05 -7.51
C GLY A 32 7.73 -49.49 -6.95
N CYS A 33 7.74 -48.26 -6.42
CA CYS A 33 8.98 -47.56 -6.07
C CYS A 33 9.02 -47.07 -4.60
N ASP A 34 9.77 -47.77 -3.75
CA ASP A 34 9.96 -47.37 -2.34
C ASP A 34 10.71 -46.04 -2.18
N ARG A 35 11.59 -45.69 -3.14
CA ARG A 35 12.36 -44.44 -3.08
C ARG A 35 11.46 -43.23 -3.21
N CYS A 36 10.58 -43.22 -4.21
CA CYS A 36 9.65 -42.12 -4.45
C CYS A 36 8.58 -42.02 -3.37
N ARG A 37 8.15 -43.16 -2.78
CA ARG A 37 7.30 -43.14 -1.57
C ARG A 37 7.97 -42.44 -0.40
N ARG A 38 9.23 -42.75 -0.10
CA ARG A 38 9.98 -42.06 0.96
C ARG A 38 10.14 -40.56 0.71
N GLU A 39 10.38 -40.17 -0.54
CA GLU A 39 10.51 -38.75 -0.92
C GLU A 39 9.19 -37.98 -0.72
N MET A 40 8.06 -38.57 -1.15
CA MET A 40 6.71 -38.03 -0.88
C MET A 40 6.45 -37.87 0.62
N ASP A 41 6.70 -38.92 1.41
CA ASP A 41 6.47 -38.89 2.86
C ASP A 41 7.32 -37.81 3.56
N GLN A 42 8.56 -37.59 3.10
CA GLN A 42 9.43 -36.55 3.65
C GLN A 42 8.91 -35.14 3.36
N LEU A 43 8.49 -34.89 2.13
CA LEU A 43 7.94 -33.59 1.73
C LEU A 43 6.61 -33.30 2.44
N MET A 44 5.72 -34.29 2.55
CA MET A 44 4.46 -34.16 3.29
C MET A 44 4.68 -33.84 4.78
N ARG A 45 5.69 -34.42 5.41
CA ARG A 45 6.04 -34.10 6.81
C ARG A 45 6.51 -32.65 6.94
N LEU A 46 7.39 -32.20 6.04
CA LEU A 46 7.90 -30.83 6.04
C LEU A 46 6.78 -29.81 5.82
N THR A 47 5.90 -30.03 4.86
CA THR A 47 4.77 -29.11 4.62
C THR A 47 3.82 -29.09 5.81
N ASN A 48 3.57 -30.23 6.46
CA ASN A 48 2.73 -30.26 7.66
C ASN A 48 3.39 -29.53 8.85
N GLU A 49 4.70 -29.69 9.06
CA GLU A 49 5.44 -28.94 10.09
C GLU A 49 5.39 -27.42 9.84
N LEU A 50 5.57 -27.01 8.58
CA LEU A 50 5.48 -25.60 8.19
C LEU A 50 4.05 -25.04 8.31
N ALA A 51 3.02 -25.84 8.03
CA ALA A 51 1.62 -25.44 8.19
C ALA A 51 1.26 -25.12 9.65
N HIS A 52 1.95 -25.75 10.61
CA HIS A 52 1.79 -25.45 12.05
C HIS A 52 2.56 -24.20 12.50
N MET A 53 3.48 -23.67 11.68
CA MET A 53 4.05 -22.35 11.91
C MET A 53 3.05 -21.29 11.48
N GLY A 54 2.10 -20.99 12.38
CA GLY A 54 1.09 -19.97 12.15
C GLY A 54 1.74 -18.63 11.85
N PHE A 55 1.53 -18.12 10.63
CA PHE A 55 1.74 -16.72 10.34
C PHE A 55 0.76 -15.92 11.19
N ARG A 56 1.27 -15.17 12.17
CA ARG A 56 0.43 -14.27 12.96
C ARG A 56 0.07 -13.09 12.09
N GLU A 57 -1.13 -13.12 11.52
CA GLU A 57 -1.68 -11.96 10.84
C GLU A 57 -1.76 -10.79 11.84
N PRO A 58 -1.14 -9.64 11.52
CA PRO A 58 -1.20 -8.48 12.41
C PRO A 58 -2.64 -8.05 12.60
N SER A 59 -2.97 -7.64 13.82
CA SER A 59 -4.32 -7.15 14.15
C SER A 59 -4.62 -5.82 13.45
N ASP A 60 -5.90 -5.55 13.21
CA ASP A 60 -6.35 -4.29 12.57
C ASP A 60 -5.80 -3.04 13.30
N GLU A 61 -5.70 -3.09 14.64
CA GLU A 61 -5.13 -2.01 15.46
C GLU A 61 -3.63 -1.76 15.20
N GLU A 62 -2.87 -2.82 14.90
CA GLU A 62 -1.44 -2.73 14.59
C GLU A 62 -1.22 -2.19 13.18
N LEU A 63 -2.05 -2.61 12.20
CA LEU A 63 -2.06 -2.03 10.87
C LEU A 63 -2.41 -0.55 10.92
N ASP A 64 -3.47 -0.17 11.63
CA ASP A 64 -3.91 1.23 11.72
C ASP A 64 -2.83 2.12 12.35
N ARG A 65 -2.15 1.63 13.40
CA ARG A 65 -1.04 2.36 14.01
C ARG A 65 0.11 2.60 13.02
N TYR A 66 0.43 1.61 12.21
CA TYR A 66 1.45 1.72 11.16
C TYR A 66 1.03 2.75 10.11
N TRP A 67 -0.20 2.67 9.60
CA TRP A 67 -0.72 3.59 8.60
C TRP A 67 -0.81 5.03 9.13
N CYS A 68 -1.33 5.25 10.34
CA CYS A 68 -1.41 6.57 10.95
C CYS A 68 -0.04 7.21 11.16
N GLY A 69 0.99 6.45 11.52
CA GLY A 69 2.34 6.98 11.75
C GLY A 69 3.08 7.40 10.47
N VAL A 70 2.85 6.68 9.37
CA VAL A 70 3.53 6.90 8.09
C VAL A 70 2.80 7.97 7.27
N TYR A 71 1.47 7.88 7.13
CA TYR A 71 0.69 8.81 6.31
C TYR A 71 0.72 10.24 6.88
N ASN A 72 0.54 10.37 8.20
CA ASN A 72 0.46 11.67 8.87
C ASN A 72 1.81 12.43 8.85
N ARG A 73 2.93 11.70 8.70
CA ARG A 73 4.28 12.27 8.58
C ARG A 73 4.58 12.74 7.15
N LEU A 74 4.11 12.03 6.13
CA LEU A 74 4.28 12.44 4.74
C LEU A 74 3.41 13.64 4.40
N GLU A 75 2.17 13.64 4.87
CA GLU A 75 1.18 14.68 4.59
C GLU A 75 1.63 16.04 5.11
N ARG A 76 2.09 16.12 6.37
CA ARG A 76 2.54 17.37 6.96
C ARG A 76 3.80 17.91 6.27
N ARG A 77 4.70 17.03 5.80
CA ARG A 77 5.89 17.44 5.03
C ARG A 77 5.51 17.95 3.64
N LEU A 78 4.63 17.25 2.93
CA LEU A 78 4.17 17.66 1.60
C LEU A 78 3.35 18.96 1.66
N GLY A 79 2.51 19.14 2.68
CA GLY A 79 1.77 20.37 2.91
C GLY A 79 2.67 21.59 3.12
N TRP A 80 3.69 21.48 3.99
CA TRP A 80 4.66 22.56 4.19
C TRP A 80 5.50 22.84 2.93
N VAL A 81 5.86 21.81 2.15
CA VAL A 81 6.59 21.99 0.89
C VAL A 81 5.74 22.74 -0.13
N LEU A 82 4.46 22.39 -0.29
CA LEU A 82 3.55 23.09 -1.20
C LEU A 82 3.28 24.53 -0.77
N ILE A 83 3.07 24.78 0.53
CA ILE A 83 2.92 26.14 1.07
C ILE A 83 4.19 26.95 0.83
N ALA A 84 5.37 26.40 1.15
CA ALA A 84 6.63 27.11 0.98
C ALA A 84 6.91 27.42 -0.50
N ALA A 85 6.64 26.47 -1.41
CA ALA A 85 6.77 26.67 -2.84
C ALA A 85 5.79 27.76 -3.34
N GLY A 86 4.52 27.69 -2.95
CA GLY A 86 3.52 28.70 -3.30
C GLY A 86 3.86 30.09 -2.76
N ALA A 87 4.28 30.19 -1.50
CA ALA A 87 4.71 31.44 -0.88
C ALA A 87 5.94 32.05 -1.57
N THR A 88 6.90 31.20 -1.96
CA THR A 88 8.10 31.63 -2.69
C THR A 88 7.72 32.22 -4.05
N VAL A 89 6.86 31.54 -4.81
CA VAL A 89 6.36 32.03 -6.11
C VAL A 89 5.58 33.34 -5.94
N ALA A 90 4.73 33.44 -4.92
CA ALA A 90 3.97 34.64 -4.63
C ALA A 90 4.86 35.83 -4.25
N LEU A 91 5.90 35.62 -3.43
CA LEU A 91 6.86 36.65 -3.05
C LEU A 91 7.67 37.14 -4.24
N LEU A 92 8.17 36.23 -5.09
CA LEU A 92 8.90 36.60 -6.30
C LEU A 92 8.01 37.42 -7.26
N GLY A 93 6.75 37.01 -7.42
CA GLY A 93 5.78 37.77 -8.20
C GLY A 93 5.47 39.15 -7.62
N ALA A 94 5.32 39.26 -6.29
CA ALA A 94 5.07 40.53 -5.61
C ALA A 94 6.24 41.52 -5.76
N VAL A 95 7.48 41.04 -5.60
CA VAL A 95 8.69 41.86 -5.80
C VAL A 95 8.78 42.34 -7.25
N PHE A 96 8.49 41.47 -8.22
CA PHE A 96 8.47 41.84 -9.64
C PHE A 96 7.42 42.93 -9.93
N CYS A 97 6.19 42.78 -9.43
CA CYS A 97 5.14 43.80 -9.57
C CYS A 97 5.51 45.13 -8.90
N LEU A 98 6.23 45.12 -7.77
CA LEU A 98 6.66 46.33 -7.09
C LEU A 98 7.70 47.11 -7.91
N ILE A 99 8.60 46.39 -8.59
CA ILE A 99 9.60 46.97 -9.50
C ILE A 99 8.90 47.55 -10.74
N ASP A 100 7.95 46.81 -11.32
CA ASP A 100 7.14 47.26 -12.47
C ASP A 100 6.24 48.47 -12.13
N SER A 101 5.71 48.54 -10.91
CA SER A 101 4.91 49.70 -10.45
C SER A 101 5.73 50.98 -10.32
N LEU A 102 7.06 50.89 -10.27
CA LEU A 102 7.97 52.04 -10.29
C LEU A 102 8.25 52.52 -11.72
N ASP A 103 8.10 51.65 -12.73
CA ASP A 103 8.25 51.93 -14.16
C ASP A 103 6.88 51.84 -14.83
N GLY A 104 6.10 52.92 -14.77
CA GLY A 104 4.71 52.93 -15.21
C GLY A 104 4.50 52.58 -16.69
N ASP A 105 4.14 51.33 -16.97
CA ASP A 105 3.17 50.96 -18.01
C ASP A 105 2.57 49.56 -17.73
N SER A 106 1.24 49.48 -17.75
CA SER A 106 0.46 48.41 -17.10
C SER A 106 0.40 47.10 -17.88
N TRP A 107 0.84 45.98 -17.27
CA TRP A 107 0.44 44.62 -17.71
C TRP A 107 0.35 43.44 -16.67
N PRO A 108 0.19 43.59 -15.33
CA PRO A 108 0.42 42.47 -14.39
C PRO A 108 -0.80 41.58 -14.01
N VAL A 109 -1.78 41.36 -14.89
CA VAL A 109 -3.01 40.59 -14.52
C VAL A 109 -2.77 39.07 -14.47
N LEU A 110 -1.77 38.57 -15.20
CA LEU A 110 -1.53 37.14 -15.39
C LEU A 110 -0.80 36.50 -14.20
N VAL A 111 0.15 37.22 -13.59
CA VAL A 111 0.90 36.77 -12.41
C VAL A 111 0.01 36.71 -11.18
N LEU A 112 -0.88 37.70 -10.98
CA LEU A 112 -1.85 37.68 -9.89
C LEU A 112 -2.85 36.52 -10.02
N LYS A 113 -3.27 36.18 -11.25
CA LYS A 113 -4.12 35.02 -11.53
C LYS A 113 -3.40 33.71 -11.25
N ILE A 114 -2.14 33.56 -11.68
CA ILE A 114 -1.36 32.33 -11.43
C ILE A 114 -1.09 32.16 -9.92
N GLY A 115 -0.70 33.24 -9.23
CA GLY A 115 -0.50 33.24 -7.78
C GLY A 115 -1.78 32.92 -7.02
N GLY A 116 -2.91 33.52 -7.40
CA GLY A 116 -4.22 33.25 -6.81
C GLY A 116 -4.68 31.80 -7.01
N VAL A 117 -4.48 31.24 -8.21
CA VAL A 117 -4.81 29.83 -8.50
C VAL A 117 -3.90 28.88 -7.73
N ALA A 118 -2.61 29.17 -7.62
CA ALA A 118 -1.68 28.35 -6.84
C ALA A 118 -2.01 28.36 -5.34
N LEU A 119 -2.38 29.53 -4.79
CA LEU A 119 -2.74 29.69 -3.38
C LEU A 119 -4.10 29.02 -3.08
N ALA A 120 -5.09 29.22 -3.94
CA ALA A 120 -6.38 28.53 -3.84
C ALA A 120 -6.24 27.00 -3.99
N GLY A 121 -5.36 26.54 -4.90
CA GLY A 121 -5.02 25.13 -5.06
C GLY A 121 -4.37 24.55 -3.80
N GLY A 122 -3.39 25.25 -3.22
CA GLY A 122 -2.77 24.85 -1.95
C GLY A 122 -3.78 24.77 -0.80
N LEU A 123 -4.69 25.74 -0.70
CA LEU A 123 -5.75 25.75 0.30
C LEU A 123 -6.76 24.60 0.09
N ALA A 124 -7.13 24.33 -1.16
CA ALA A 124 -8.04 23.24 -1.51
C ALA A 124 -7.45 21.86 -1.21
N VAL A 125 -6.15 21.66 -1.50
CA VAL A 125 -5.44 20.41 -1.16
C VAL A 125 -5.44 20.20 0.36
N LEU A 126 -5.10 21.23 1.14
CA LEU A 126 -5.15 21.15 2.61
C LEU A 126 -6.57 20.88 3.13
N PHE A 127 -7.57 21.53 2.55
CA PHE A 127 -8.97 21.34 2.93
C PHE A 127 -9.44 19.91 2.67
N VAL A 128 -9.13 19.34 1.49
CA VAL A 128 -9.46 17.96 1.16
C VAL A 128 -8.72 16.97 2.08
N SER A 129 -7.47 17.26 2.42
CA SER A 129 -6.68 16.49 3.40
C SER A 129 -7.37 16.42 4.77
N VAL A 130 -7.67 17.59 5.35
CA VAL A 130 -8.32 17.71 6.67
C VAL A 130 -9.73 17.13 6.67
N LEU A 131 -10.49 17.33 5.60
CA LEU A 131 -11.84 16.79 5.48
C LEU A 131 -11.81 15.27 5.40
N ARG A 132 -10.84 14.68 4.69
CA ARG A 132 -10.68 13.24 4.59
C ARG A 132 -10.21 12.62 5.91
N GLU A 133 -9.29 13.27 6.62
CA GLU A 133 -8.87 12.87 7.97
C GLU A 133 -10.06 12.88 8.95
N ARG A 134 -10.84 13.96 8.99
CA ARG A 134 -12.03 14.03 9.87
C ARG A 134 -13.11 13.01 9.52
N LEU A 135 -13.31 12.71 8.23
CA LEU A 135 -14.28 11.69 7.80
C LEU A 135 -13.79 10.26 8.12
N ALA A 136 -12.49 10.00 8.04
CA ALA A 136 -11.90 8.71 8.43
C ALA A 136 -11.97 8.51 9.95
N VAL A 137 -11.63 9.54 10.73
CA VAL A 137 -11.71 9.51 12.21
C VAL A 137 -13.16 9.39 12.69
N CYS A 138 -14.13 10.09 12.06
CA CYS A 138 -15.55 9.95 12.42
C CYS A 138 -16.13 8.56 12.07
N ARG A 139 -15.61 7.87 11.05
CA ARG A 139 -16.07 6.51 10.71
C ARG A 139 -15.52 5.45 11.67
N SER A 140 -14.41 5.72 12.33
CA SER A 140 -13.73 4.80 13.25
C SER A 140 -13.81 5.25 14.71
N ASP A 141 -14.89 5.93 15.13
CA ASP A 141 -15.14 6.23 16.55
C ASP A 141 -16.19 5.27 17.18
N PRO A 142 -15.77 4.06 17.61
CA PRO A 142 -16.59 3.15 18.39
C PRO A 142 -16.80 3.58 19.86
N TYR A 143 -16.32 4.76 20.29
CA TYR A 143 -16.53 5.25 21.66
C TYR A 143 -17.81 6.09 21.84
N SER A 144 -18.53 6.45 20.78
CA SER A 144 -19.82 7.14 20.90
C SER A 144 -20.95 6.28 21.52
N THR A 145 -20.77 4.95 21.60
CA THR A 145 -21.79 4.03 22.11
C THR A 145 -21.54 3.53 23.54
N ARG A 146 -20.44 3.92 24.20
CA ARG A 146 -20.08 3.43 25.56
C ARG A 146 -20.20 4.44 26.70
N VAL A 147 -20.98 5.50 26.53
CA VAL A 147 -21.47 6.33 27.65
C VAL A 147 -22.98 6.19 27.78
N LYS A 148 -23.44 5.06 28.30
CA LYS A 148 -24.69 5.00 29.05
C LYS A 148 -24.33 5.08 30.52
N ARG A 149 -24.59 6.23 31.13
CA ARG A 149 -24.64 6.40 32.58
C ARG A 149 -26.08 6.25 33.03
#